data_AF-A0A067G8V7-F1
#
_entry.id   AF-A0A067G8V7-F1
#
_cell.length_a   1.000
_cell.length_b   1.000
_cell.length_c   1.000
_cell.angle_alpha   90.00
_cell.angle_beta   90.00
_cell.angle_gamma   90.00
#
_symmetry.space_group_name_H-M   'P 1'
#
loop_
_entity.id
_entity.type
_entity.pdbx_description
1 polymer ?
#
loop_
_entity_poly.entity_id
_entity_poly.type
_entity_poly.pdbx_seq_one_letter_code
_entity_poly.pdbx_strand_id
1 'polypeptide(L)'
;MAATPITAEQGERWGLVNHVVEEGELLKKAHAVAEAMIKNNQDLVLRYKAVINDGLKLDLGHALALEKERAHDYYNGMTKEQFKKMQEFIAARSSKKPSSKL
;
A
#
# COMPACT_ATOMS: atom_id res chain seq x y z
N MET A 1 23.64 -14.42 19.84
CA MET A 1 23.03 -14.24 18.51
C MET A 1 24.15 -13.87 17.55
N ALA A 2 24.40 -14.64 16.49
CA ALA A 2 25.48 -14.36 15.56
C ALA A 2 24.99 -13.42 14.45
N ALA A 3 25.72 -12.32 14.20
CA ALA A 3 25.44 -11.35 13.14
C ALA A 3 25.89 -11.87 11.76
N THR A 4 25.45 -13.09 11.41
CA THR A 4 25.83 -13.73 10.15
C THR A 4 25.17 -13.00 8.99
N PRO A 5 25.92 -12.62 7.93
CA PRO A 5 25.34 -11.99 6.75
C PRO A 5 24.38 -12.94 6.03
N ILE A 6 23.39 -12.36 5.35
CA ILE A 6 22.39 -13.09 4.55
C ILE A 6 22.52 -12.71 3.07
N THR A 7 22.06 -13.60 2.19
CA THR A 7 21.99 -13.30 0.75
C THR A 7 20.76 -12.46 0.42
N ALA A 8 20.74 -11.86 -0.78
CA ALA A 8 19.60 -11.07 -1.26
C ALA A 8 18.32 -11.92 -1.38
N GLU A 9 18.45 -13.13 -1.90
CA GLU A 9 17.35 -14.10 -2.08
C GLU A 9 16.77 -14.50 -0.73
N GLN A 10 17.65 -14.70 0.26
CA GLN A 10 17.21 -15.03 1.62
C GLN A 10 16.43 -13.86 2.25
N GLY A 11 16.91 -12.63 2.03
CA GLY A 11 16.24 -11.41 2.48
C GLY A 11 14.87 -11.23 1.84
N GLU A 12 14.73 -11.52 0.55
CA GLU A 12 13.45 -11.42 -0.16
C GLU A 12 12.44 -12.45 0.36
N ARG A 13 12.87 -13.71 0.50
CA ARG A 13 12.02 -14.79 1.03
C ARG A 13 11.52 -14.52 2.45
N TRP A 14 12.31 -13.81 3.26
CA TRP A 14 11.92 -13.42 4.63
C TRP A 14 11.12 -12.11 4.70
N GLY A 15 10.95 -11.39 3.58
CA GLY A 15 10.27 -10.11 3.54
C GLY A 15 11.10 -8.93 4.06
N LEU A 16 12.42 -9.06 4.16
CA LEU A 16 13.33 -7.97 4.52
C LEU A 16 13.59 -7.03 3.34
N VAL A 17 13.53 -7.55 2.11
CA VAL A 17 13.57 -6.77 0.87
C VAL A 17 12.40 -7.15 -0.03
N ASN A 18 11.91 -6.20 -0.83
CA ASN A 18 10.74 -6.41 -1.67
C ASN A 18 11.06 -7.05 -3.04
N HIS A 19 12.28 -6.85 -3.54
CA HIS A 19 12.71 -7.30 -4.86
C HIS A 19 14.21 -7.61 -4.88
N VAL A 20 14.60 -8.73 -5.48
CA VAL A 20 15.96 -9.00 -5.95
C VAL A 20 16.03 -8.77 -7.46
N VAL A 21 17.13 -8.16 -7.93
CA VAL A 21 17.35 -7.89 -9.35
C VAL A 21 18.80 -8.17 -9.72
N GLU A 22 19.05 -8.38 -11.01
CA GLU A 22 20.40 -8.52 -11.56
C GLU A 22 21.26 -7.27 -11.33
N GLU A 23 22.58 -7.47 -11.35
CA GLU A 23 23.54 -6.39 -11.25
C GLU A 23 23.31 -5.35 -12.36
N GLY A 24 23.31 -4.07 -12.00
CA GLY A 24 23.04 -2.95 -12.91
C GLY A 24 21.55 -2.57 -13.07
N GLU A 25 20.60 -3.43 -12.69
CA GLU A 25 19.16 -3.14 -12.85
C GLU A 25 18.52 -2.45 -11.62
N LEU A 26 19.29 -2.27 -10.53
CA LEU A 26 18.81 -1.72 -9.25
C LEU A 26 18.10 -0.37 -9.41
N LEU A 27 18.76 0.62 -10.00
CA LEU A 27 18.19 1.97 -10.12
C LEU A 27 16.96 1.98 -11.02
N LYS A 28 16.97 1.19 -12.09
CA LYS A 28 15.83 1.06 -12.99
C LYS A 28 14.60 0.49 -12.27
N LYS A 29 14.77 -0.57 -11.47
CA LYS A 29 13.69 -1.12 -10.65
C LYS A 29 13.23 -0.13 -9.60
N ALA A 30 14.14 0.54 -8.90
CA ALA A 30 13.82 1.53 -7.89
C ALA A 30 13.00 2.70 -8.46
N HIS A 31 13.39 3.23 -9.62
CA HIS A 31 12.62 4.26 -10.32
C HIS A 31 11.25 3.75 -10.76
N ALA A 32 11.16 2.54 -11.31
CA ALA A 32 9.87 1.97 -11.69
C ALA A 32 8.90 1.84 -10.49
N VAL A 33 9.40 1.48 -9.31
CA VAL A 33 8.61 1.45 -8.07
C VAL A 33 8.19 2.87 -7.67
N ALA A 34 9.10 3.84 -7.69
CA ALA A 34 8.79 5.24 -7.38
C ALA A 34 7.74 5.81 -8.34
N GLU A 35 7.87 5.55 -9.64
CA GLU A 35 6.92 5.94 -10.68
C GLU A 35 5.53 5.33 -10.44
N ALA A 36 5.46 4.08 -9.99
CA ALA A 36 4.21 3.45 -9.62
C ALA A 36 3.57 4.13 -8.39
N MET A 37 4.38 4.60 -7.43
CA MET A 37 3.89 5.30 -6.23
C MET A 37 3.32 6.69 -6.59
N ILE A 38 4.04 7.50 -7.38
CA ILE A 38 3.64 8.89 -7.71
C ILE A 38 2.38 8.97 -8.60
N LYS A 39 2.01 7.88 -9.28
CA LYS A 39 0.74 7.80 -10.04
C LYS A 39 -0.50 7.76 -9.14
N ASN A 40 -0.33 7.53 -7.84
CA ASN A 40 -1.41 7.51 -6.87
C ASN A 40 -1.66 8.91 -6.29
N ASN A 41 -2.83 9.09 -5.66
CA ASN A 41 -3.11 10.30 -4.90
C ASN A 41 -2.16 10.41 -3.69
N GLN A 42 -1.33 11.46 -3.66
CA GLN A 42 -0.28 11.64 -2.66
C GLN A 42 -0.80 11.65 -1.22
N ASP A 43 -1.91 12.35 -0.96
CA ASP A 43 -2.53 12.41 0.38
C ASP A 43 -2.98 11.02 0.84
N LEU A 44 -3.59 10.24 -0.06
CA LEU A 44 -3.95 8.85 0.25
C LEU A 44 -2.73 7.99 0.55
N VAL A 45 -1.65 8.07 -0.24
CA VAL A 45 -0.43 7.29 0.03
C VAL A 45 0.09 7.56 1.44
N LEU A 46 0.13 8.83 1.85
CA LEU A 46 0.57 9.22 3.19
C LEU A 46 -0.35 8.69 4.29
N ARG A 47 -1.67 8.82 4.12
CA ARG A 47 -2.67 8.32 5.07
C ARG A 47 -2.60 6.80 5.25
N TYR A 48 -2.54 6.05 4.15
CA TYR A 48 -2.39 4.59 4.21
C TYR A 48 -1.07 4.19 4.88
N LYS A 49 0.04 4.88 4.56
CA LYS A 49 1.33 4.59 5.18
C LYS A 49 1.32 4.85 6.69
N ALA A 50 0.62 5.89 7.15
CA ALA A 50 0.43 6.15 8.57
C ALA A 50 -0.38 5.03 9.24
N VAL A 51 -1.49 4.58 8.64
CA VAL A 51 -2.29 3.46 9.16
C VAL A 51 -1.43 2.21 9.37
N ILE A 52 -0.64 1.83 8.36
CA ILE A 52 0.24 0.65 8.43
C ILE A 52 1.30 0.82 9.52
N ASN A 53 1.99 1.95 9.54
CA ASN A 53 3.11 2.18 10.45
C ASN A 53 2.66 2.26 11.92
N ASP A 54 1.48 2.83 12.19
CA ASP A 54 0.97 2.94 13.55
C ASP A 54 0.25 1.67 14.00
N GLY A 55 -0.48 1.01 13.09
CA GLY A 55 -1.12 -0.28 13.35
C GLY A 55 -0.10 -1.37 13.70
N LEU A 56 1.08 -1.37 13.07
CA LEU A 56 2.16 -2.32 13.38
C LEU A 56 2.66 -2.24 14.83
N LYS A 57 2.41 -1.13 15.52
CA LYS A 57 2.81 -0.92 16.92
C LYS A 57 1.77 -1.41 17.92
N LEU A 58 0.62 -1.91 17.45
CA LEU A 58 -0.53 -2.31 18.23
C LEU A 58 -0.78 -3.81 18.08
N ASP A 59 -1.50 -4.41 19.03
CA ASP A 59 -2.10 -5.72 18.78
C ASP A 59 -3.23 -5.61 17.76
N LEU A 60 -3.64 -6.77 17.22
CA LEU A 60 -4.60 -6.86 16.13
C LEU A 60 -5.93 -6.15 16.43
N GLY A 61 -6.45 -6.26 17.67
CA GLY A 61 -7.74 -5.67 18.03
C GLY A 61 -7.69 -4.14 17.95
N HIS A 62 -6.65 -3.55 18.52
CA HIS A 62 -6.44 -2.10 18.48
C HIS A 62 -6.05 -1.59 17.09
N ALA A 63 -5.27 -2.36 16.32
CA ALA A 63 -4.93 -2.02 14.94
C ALA A 63 -6.19 -1.95 14.05
N LEU A 64 -7.11 -2.91 14.17
CA LEU A 64 -8.38 -2.89 13.42
C LEU A 64 -9.28 -1.71 13.83
N ALA A 65 -9.27 -1.33 15.11
CA ALA A 65 -9.99 -0.15 15.58
C ALA A 65 -9.41 1.14 14.98
N LEU A 66 -8.07 1.28 14.96
CA LEU A 66 -7.35 2.39 14.34
C LEU A 66 -7.66 2.53 12.84
N GLU A 67 -7.67 1.42 12.11
CA GLU A 67 -8.03 1.38 10.68
C GLU A 67 -9.44 1.95 10.46
N LYS A 68 -10.41 1.51 11.26
CA LYS A 68 -11.80 1.96 11.18
C LYS A 68 -11.96 3.44 11.52
N GLU A 69 -11.29 3.90 12.58
CA GLU A 69 -11.31 5.30 13.01
C GLU A 69 -10.78 6.22 11.90
N ARG A 70 -9.58 5.94 11.39
CA ARG A 70 -8.95 6.76 10.34
C ARG A 70 -9.72 6.75 9.03
N ALA A 71 -10.37 5.63 8.69
CA ALA A 71 -11.27 5.57 7.54
C ALA A 71 -12.50 6.46 7.75
N HIS A 72 -13.12 6.43 8.94
CA HIS A 72 -14.27 7.27 9.26
C HIS A 72 -13.90 8.76 9.22
N ASP A 73 -12.79 9.15 9.81
CA ASP A 73 -12.29 10.53 9.78
C ASP A 73 -12.01 11.01 8.36
N TYR A 74 -11.45 10.15 7.51
CA TYR A 74 -11.25 10.45 6.10
C TYR A 74 -12.58 10.77 5.41
N TYR A 75 -13.61 9.94 5.59
CA TYR A 75 -14.93 10.16 4.99
C TYR A 75 -15.63 11.40 5.55
N ASN A 76 -15.54 11.65 6.86
CA ASN A 76 -16.12 12.82 7.50
C ASN A 76 -15.52 14.14 6.98
N GLY A 77 -14.24 14.12 6.59
CA GLY A 77 -13.56 15.26 5.98
C GLY A 77 -13.89 15.51 4.51
N MET A 78 -14.65 14.62 3.84
CA MET A 78 -14.93 14.76 2.41
C MET A 78 -16.11 15.70 2.12
N THR A 79 -15.98 16.49 1.06
CA THR A 79 -17.12 17.19 0.48
C THR A 79 -18.03 16.22 -0.28
N LYS A 80 -19.30 16.61 -0.48
CA LYS A 80 -20.26 15.81 -1.26
C LYS A 80 -19.75 15.48 -2.67
N GLU A 81 -19.04 16.42 -3.30
CA GLU A 81 -18.47 16.23 -4.64
C GLU A 81 -17.31 15.23 -4.64
N GLN A 82 -16.41 15.32 -3.64
CA GLN A 82 -15.32 14.36 -3.49
C GLN A 82 -15.88 12.95 -3.25
N PHE A 83 -16.90 12.83 -2.40
CA PHE A 83 -17.54 11.56 -2.11
C PHE A 83 -18.18 10.95 -3.36
N LYS A 84 -18.90 11.76 -4.15
CA LYS A 84 -19.49 11.31 -5.42
C LYS A 84 -18.44 10.81 -6.41
N LYS A 85 -17.35 11.56 -6.61
CA LYS A 85 -16.23 11.14 -7.49
C LYS A 85 -15.62 9.82 -7.05
N MET A 86 -15.49 9.60 -5.74
CA MET A 86 -14.99 8.34 -5.20
C MET A 86 -15.97 7.19 -5.47
N GLN A 87 -17.29 7.39 -5.30
CA GLN A 87 -18.29 6.38 -5.63
C GLN A 87 -18.23 5.99 -7.12
N GLU A 88 -18.13 6.99 -8.02
CA GLU A 88 -17.98 6.78 -9.45
C GLU A 88 -16.71 5.99 -9.78
N PHE A 89 -15.58 6.31 -9.14
CA PHE A 89 -14.32 5.58 -9.30
C PHE A 89 -14.44 4.12 -8.85
N ILE A 90 -15.08 3.85 -7.70
CA ILE A 90 -15.30 2.49 -7.20
C ILE A 90 -16.21 1.70 -8.15
N ALA A 91 -17.31 2.30 -8.61
CA ALA A 91 -18.23 1.67 -9.55
C ALA A 91 -17.54 1.35 -10.89
N ALA A 92 -16.74 2.27 -11.43
CA ALA A 92 -15.99 2.10 -12.67
C ALA A 92 -14.92 0.99 -12.57
N ARG A 93 -14.36 0.73 -11.38
CA ARG A 93 -13.46 -0.42 -11.16
C ARG A 93 -14.23 -1.73 -11.12
N SER A 94 -15.42 -1.75 -10.52
CA SER A 94 -16.26 -2.94 -10.46
C SER A 94 -16.79 -3.37 -11.84
N SER A 95 -17.08 -2.42 -12.72
CA SER A 95 -17.57 -2.72 -14.08
C SER A 95 -16.48 -3.18 -15.05
N LYS A 96 -15.21 -2.87 -14.77
CA LYS A 96 -14.05 -3.31 -15.56
C LYS A 96 -13.50 -4.68 -15.17
N LYS A 97 -14.09 -5.39 -14.21
CA LYS A 97 -13.69 -6.77 -13.90
C LYS A 97 -14.02 -7.65 -15.12
N PRO A 98 -13.04 -8.31 -15.78
CA PRO A 98 -13.36 -9.32 -16.76
C PRO A 98 -14.17 -10.42 -16.08
N SER A 99 -15.23 -10.88 -16.74
CA SER A 99 -16.02 -12.03 -16.30
C SER A 99 -15.07 -13.18 -15.95
N SER A 100 -15.07 -13.57 -14.68
CA SER A 100 -14.33 -14.74 -14.21
C SER A 100 -14.95 -15.95 -14.90
N LYS A 101 -14.32 -16.43 -15.98
CA LYS A 101 -14.60 -17.78 -16.47
C LYS A 101 -14.05 -18.74 -15.42
N LEU A 102 -14.98 -19.41 -14.74
CA LEU A 102 -14.78 -20.69 -14.07
C LEU A 102 -14.05 -21.65 -15.00
#